data_AF-A0A061FL21-F1
#
_entry.id   AF-A0A061FL21-F1
#
_cell.length_a   1.000
_cell.length_b   1.000
_cell.length_c   1.000
_cell.angle_alpha   90.00
_cell.angle_beta   90.00
_cell.angle_gamma   90.00
#
_symmetry.space_group_name_H-M   'P 1'
#
loop_
_entity.id
_entity.type
_entity.pdbx_description
1 polymer ?
#
loop_
_entity_poly.entity_id
_entity_poly.type
_entity_poly.pdbx_seq_one_letter_code
_entity_poly.pdbx_strand_id
1 'polypeptide(L)'
;MASFATQTLFILFFTLFSTFFITINGEFSSQSPITSTNRMAKMTRLHFYFHDIVDGKNPTAMKIIRPPNNSVGSFGTTFMVDDPLTESPEPNSKLVGRAQGIYALASQHDAGLLMVMNFAFSEGIYNGSALSILECSFSHGQGNANSRR
;
A
#
# COMPACT_ATOMS: atom_id res chain seq x y z
N MET A 1 -50.09 1.56 -25.55
CA MET A 1 -48.75 0.98 -25.82
C MET A 1 -47.58 1.86 -25.36
N ALA A 2 -47.78 2.93 -24.58
CA ALA A 2 -46.69 3.82 -24.11
C ALA A 2 -46.12 3.49 -22.70
N SER A 3 -46.67 2.47 -22.03
CA SER A 3 -46.35 2.15 -20.62
C SER A 3 -45.07 1.32 -20.46
N PHE A 4 -44.70 0.51 -21.46
CA PHE A 4 -43.58 -0.42 -21.31
C PHE A 4 -42.23 0.29 -21.53
N ALA A 5 -42.17 1.19 -22.52
CA ALA A 5 -40.95 1.94 -22.86
C ALA A 5 -40.56 2.99 -21.80
N THR A 6 -41.54 3.59 -21.13
CA THR A 6 -41.30 4.55 -20.04
C THR A 6 -40.81 3.86 -18.77
N GLN A 7 -41.34 2.66 -18.49
CA GLN A 7 -40.92 1.84 -17.36
C GLN A 7 -39.50 1.30 -17.54
N THR A 8 -39.14 0.85 -18.75
CA THR A 8 -37.76 0.42 -19.04
C THR A 8 -36.76 1.57 -18.93
N LEU A 9 -37.11 2.78 -19.40
CA LEU A 9 -36.26 3.97 -19.27
C LEU A 9 -36.04 4.38 -17.81
N PHE A 10 -37.08 4.30 -16.98
CA PHE A 10 -37.00 4.60 -15.54
C PHE A 10 -36.11 3.61 -14.80
N ILE A 11 -36.21 2.31 -15.13
CA ILE A 11 -35.34 1.28 -14.56
C ILE A 11 -33.88 1.50 -14.99
N LEU A 12 -33.62 1.83 -16.26
CA LEU A 12 -32.28 2.14 -16.75
C LEU A 12 -31.67 3.36 -16.06
N PHE A 13 -32.47 4.41 -15.81
CA PHE A 13 -32.02 5.58 -15.07
C PHE A 13 -31.64 5.23 -13.62
N PHE A 14 -32.45 4.40 -12.95
CA PHE A 14 -32.17 3.96 -11.58
C PHE A 14 -30.93 3.05 -11.48
N THR A 15 -30.70 2.17 -12.46
CA THR A 15 -29.50 1.32 -12.50
C THR A 15 -28.23 2.09 -12.87
N LEU A 16 -28.29 3.11 -13.72
CA LEU A 16 -27.17 4.01 -13.97
C LEU A 16 -26.86 4.94 -12.79
N PHE A 17 -27.88 5.30 -11.99
CA PHE A 17 -27.68 6.14 -10.81
C PHE A 17 -27.14 5.34 -9.61
N SER A 18 -27.51 4.06 -9.47
CA SER A 18 -27.04 3.22 -8.36
C SER A 18 -25.56 2.85 -8.45
N THR A 19 -24.97 2.82 -9.65
CA THR A 19 -23.54 2.59 -9.84
C THR A 19 -22.68 3.83 -9.56
N PHE A 20 -23.28 4.99 -9.27
CA PHE A 20 -22.56 6.25 -9.06
C PHE A 20 -22.05 6.47 -7.63
N PHE A 21 -22.47 5.69 -6.63
CA PHE A 21 -22.15 5.99 -5.22
C PHE A 21 -21.80 4.79 -4.33
N ILE A 22 -20.77 4.01 -4.68
CA ILE A 22 -20.03 3.25 -3.64
C ILE A 22 -18.53 3.39 -3.87
N THR A 23 -18.00 4.58 -3.61
CA THR A 23 -16.55 4.73 -3.37
C THR A 23 -16.29 4.28 -1.93
N ILE A 24 -15.85 3.03 -1.76
CA ILE A 24 -15.39 2.48 -0.48
C ILE A 24 -14.00 3.06 -0.17
N ASN A 25 -13.95 4.34 0.23
CA ASN A 25 -12.74 4.92 0.79
C ASN A 25 -12.61 4.50 2.25
N GLY A 26 -11.48 3.89 2.61
CA GLY A 26 -11.14 3.64 4.00
C GLY A 26 -10.72 4.94 4.68
N GLU A 27 -11.22 5.19 5.89
CA GLU A 27 -10.75 6.31 6.72
C GLU A 27 -9.25 6.15 7.03
N PHE A 28 -8.47 7.20 6.81
CA PHE A 28 -7.01 7.19 7.01
C PHE A 28 -6.60 6.77 8.41
N SER A 29 -7.28 7.31 9.43
CA SER A 29 -6.99 7.01 10.83
C SER A 29 -8.26 6.97 11.67
N SER A 30 -8.44 5.91 12.45
CA SER A 30 -9.55 5.78 13.40
C SER A 30 -9.01 5.35 14.77
N GLN A 31 -9.42 6.03 15.84
CA GLN A 31 -8.95 5.76 17.20
C GLN A 31 -10.07 5.16 18.06
N SER A 32 -9.75 4.10 18.80
CA SER A 32 -10.66 3.52 19.79
C SER A 32 -10.01 3.45 21.18
N PRO A 33 -10.78 3.73 22.26
CA PRO A 33 -10.27 3.60 23.61
C PRO A 33 -10.06 2.11 23.95
N ILE A 34 -8.88 1.75 24.44
CA ILE A 34 -8.67 0.45 25.08
C ILE A 34 -8.74 0.67 26.60
N THR A 35 -9.78 0.14 27.23
CA THR A 35 -9.87 0.10 28.69
C THR A 35 -9.02 -1.07 29.20
N SER A 36 -7.73 -0.80 29.46
CA SER A 36 -6.84 -1.73 30.17
C SER A 36 -6.74 -1.31 31.64
N THR A 37 -6.83 -2.28 32.55
CA THR A 37 -7.05 -2.10 33.99
C THR A 37 -5.96 -1.32 34.73
N ASN A 38 -4.85 -0.91 34.09
CA ASN A 38 -3.79 -0.13 34.74
C ASN A 38 -3.07 0.91 33.83
N ARG A 39 -3.51 1.14 32.57
CA ARG A 39 -2.94 2.17 31.69
C ARG A 39 -3.96 2.58 30.63
N MET A 40 -4.18 3.90 30.46
CA MET A 40 -4.94 4.40 29.31
C MET A 40 -4.11 4.18 28.04
N ALA A 41 -4.35 3.06 27.35
CA ALA A 41 -3.78 2.78 26.04
C ALA A 41 -4.78 3.21 24.96
N LYS A 42 -4.28 3.84 23.89
CA LYS A 42 -5.07 4.21 22.72
C LYS A 42 -4.77 3.21 21.60
N MET A 43 -5.80 2.59 21.02
CA MET A 43 -5.64 1.84 19.78
C MET A 43 -5.83 2.79 18.61
N THR A 44 -5.06 2.64 17.55
CA THR A 44 -5.29 3.38 16.30
C THR A 44 -5.22 2.43 15.14
N ARG A 45 -6.24 2.46 14.30
CA ARG A 45 -6.26 1.81 13.00
C ARG A 45 -5.83 2.83 11.95
N LEU A 46 -4.70 2.58 11.30
CA LEU A 46 -4.23 3.38 10.17
C LEU A 46 -4.50 2.60 8.89
N HIS A 47 -4.98 3.28 7.86
CA HIS A 47 -5.23 2.71 6.53
C HIS A 47 -4.76 3.70 5.47
N PHE A 48 -3.79 3.28 4.67
CA PHE A 48 -3.17 4.10 3.64
C PHE A 48 -2.54 3.19 2.58
N TYR A 49 -2.15 3.79 1.46
CA TYR A 49 -1.54 3.12 0.32
C TYR A 49 -0.11 3.62 0.14
N PHE A 50 0.82 2.68 -0.03
CA PHE A 50 2.24 2.93 -0.26
C PHE A 50 2.55 2.73 -1.75
N HIS A 51 3.22 3.70 -2.37
CA HIS A 51 3.49 3.71 -3.81
C HIS A 51 4.99 3.68 -4.10
N ASP A 52 5.54 2.49 -4.37
CA ASP A 52 6.94 2.31 -4.78
C ASP A 52 7.11 2.66 -6.27
N ILE A 53 7.72 3.81 -6.56
CA ILE A 53 7.92 4.31 -7.93
C ILE A 53 9.39 4.15 -8.32
N VAL A 54 9.70 3.00 -8.92
CA VAL A 54 11.08 2.61 -9.29
C VAL A 54 11.55 3.15 -10.65
N ASP A 55 10.65 3.66 -11.49
CA ASP A 55 10.94 4.14 -12.84
C ASP A 55 9.97 5.26 -13.26
N GLY A 56 10.25 5.93 -14.37
CA GLY A 56 9.45 7.02 -14.93
C GLY A 56 10.08 8.41 -14.73
N LYS A 57 9.27 9.46 -14.91
CA LYS A 57 9.78 10.85 -14.91
C LYS A 57 10.31 11.31 -13.55
N ASN A 58 9.67 10.84 -12.47
CA ASN A 58 9.96 11.24 -11.09
C ASN A 58 9.99 9.99 -10.18
N PRO A 59 11.03 9.15 -10.25
CA PRO A 59 11.14 7.98 -9.39
C PRO A 59 11.32 8.40 -7.92
N THR A 60 10.74 7.61 -7.02
CA THR A 60 10.84 7.79 -5.56
C THR A 60 11.63 6.68 -4.88
N ALA A 61 11.94 5.60 -5.62
CA ALA A 61 12.79 4.51 -5.20
C ALA A 61 14.02 4.40 -6.10
N MET A 62 15.19 4.62 -5.52
CA MET A 62 16.46 4.71 -6.24
C MET A 62 17.35 3.52 -5.89
N LYS A 63 17.77 2.75 -6.89
CA LYS A 63 18.71 1.65 -6.70
C LYS A 63 20.09 2.19 -6.31
N ILE A 64 20.54 1.88 -5.09
CA ILE A 64 21.81 2.36 -4.53
C ILE A 64 22.90 1.29 -4.46
N ILE A 65 22.53 0.01 -4.45
CA ILE A 65 23.48 -1.11 -4.50
C ILE A 65 23.09 -2.04 -5.64
N ARG A 66 24.06 -2.31 -6.52
CA ARG A 66 23.96 -3.29 -7.59
C ARG A 66 24.94 -4.44 -7.32
N PRO A 67 24.45 -5.64 -7.02
CA PRO A 67 25.28 -6.84 -6.85
C PRO A 67 26.05 -7.19 -8.13
N PRO A 68 27.18 -7.92 -8.01
CA PRO A 68 27.90 -8.47 -9.15
C PRO A 68 27.02 -9.37 -10.04
N ASN A 69 27.36 -9.47 -11.33
CA ASN A 69 26.54 -10.23 -12.29
C ASN A 69 26.41 -11.74 -11.98
N ASN A 70 27.28 -12.30 -11.15
CA ASN A 70 27.22 -13.68 -10.70
C ASN A 70 26.36 -13.88 -9.44
N SER A 71 25.67 -12.85 -8.94
CA SER A 71 24.72 -12.99 -7.83
C SER A 71 23.53 -13.86 -8.22
N VAL A 72 23.02 -14.65 -7.28
CA VAL A 72 21.79 -15.42 -7.49
C VAL A 72 20.61 -14.45 -7.64
N GLY A 73 20.02 -14.41 -8.84
CA GLY A 73 18.92 -13.50 -9.16
C GLY A 73 19.30 -12.04 -8.96
N SER A 74 18.61 -11.37 -8.05
CA SER A 74 18.87 -9.96 -7.69
C SER A 74 19.20 -9.78 -6.20
N PHE A 75 19.61 -10.86 -5.52
CA PHE A 75 19.98 -10.85 -4.10
C PHE A 75 21.04 -9.77 -3.79
N GLY A 76 20.74 -8.94 -2.79
CA GLY A 76 21.57 -7.81 -2.36
C GLY A 76 21.28 -6.50 -3.09
N THR A 77 20.44 -6.49 -4.12
CA THR A 77 20.00 -5.23 -4.75
C THR A 77 19.25 -4.41 -3.71
N THR A 78 19.72 -3.19 -3.49
CA THR A 78 19.21 -2.30 -2.43
C THR A 78 18.75 -0.99 -3.03
N PHE A 79 17.62 -0.50 -2.53
CA PHE A 79 16.99 0.76 -2.92
C PHE A 79 16.92 1.71 -1.72
N MET A 80 17.17 3.00 -1.98
CA MET A 80 16.83 4.11 -1.09
C MET A 80 15.45 4.63 -1.53
N VAL A 81 14.53 4.76 -0.58
CA VAL A 81 13.14 5.13 -0.85
C VAL A 81 12.71 6.39 -0.13
N ASP A 82 11.90 7.18 -0.82
CA ASP A 82 11.11 8.30 -0.29
C ASP A 82 9.73 8.27 -0.98
N ASP A 83 8.92 7.27 -0.66
CA ASP A 83 7.68 6.96 -1.37
C ASP A 83 6.46 7.66 -0.75
N PRO A 84 5.48 8.13 -1.54
CA PRO A 84 4.28 8.75 -1.00
C PRO A 84 3.36 7.72 -0.34
N LEU A 85 2.72 8.14 0.76
CA LEU A 85 1.61 7.43 1.40
C LEU A 85 0.32 8.21 1.13
N THR A 86 -0.73 7.56 0.62
CA THR A 86 -1.99 8.23 0.27
C THR A 86 -3.23 7.58 0.90
N GLU A 87 -4.35 8.32 0.98
CA GLU A 87 -5.62 7.82 1.56
C GLU A 87 -6.32 6.76 0.69
N SER A 88 -6.10 6.80 -0.62
CA SER A 88 -6.72 5.89 -1.60
C SER A 88 -5.68 5.29 -2.56
N PRO A 89 -6.00 4.20 -3.30
CA PRO A 89 -5.06 3.57 -4.23
C PRO A 89 -4.61 4.47 -5.39
N GLU A 90 -5.35 5.54 -5.69
CA GLU A 90 -5.00 6.46 -6.76
C GLU A 90 -3.76 7.29 -6.38
N PRO A 91 -2.70 7.37 -7.22
CA PRO A 91 -1.46 8.09 -6.90
C PRO A 91 -1.64 9.59 -6.63
N ASN A 92 -2.70 10.18 -7.18
CA ASN A 92 -3.02 11.60 -7.03
C ASN A 92 -4.03 11.85 -5.88
N SER A 93 -4.40 10.82 -5.12
CA SER A 93 -5.23 10.99 -3.93
C SER A 93 -4.46 11.72 -2.82
N LYS A 94 -5.17 12.09 -1.75
CA LYS A 94 -4.59 12.92 -0.69
C LYS A 94 -3.36 12.24 -0.08
N LEU A 95 -2.24 12.95 -0.11
CA LEU A 95 -1.00 12.55 0.55
C LEU A 95 -1.16 12.66 2.07
N VAL A 96 -0.79 11.61 2.80
CA VAL A 96 -0.89 11.54 4.27
C VAL A 96 0.45 11.34 4.96
N GLY A 97 1.49 11.05 4.19
CA GLY A 97 2.83 10.87 4.71
C GLY A 97 3.80 10.37 3.65
N ARG A 98 4.97 9.94 4.09
CA ARG A 98 6.03 9.37 3.25
C ARG A 98 6.67 8.17 3.93
N ALA A 99 7.04 7.17 3.13
CA ALA A 99 7.84 6.03 3.55
C ALA A 99 9.30 6.27 3.17
N GLN A 100 10.17 6.36 4.18
CA GLN A 100 11.54 6.81 4.02
C GLN A 100 12.52 5.80 4.63
N GLY A 101 13.47 5.32 3.82
CA GLY A 101 14.47 4.36 4.29
C GLY A 101 15.04 3.53 3.16
N ILE A 102 15.24 2.23 3.42
CA ILE A 102 15.77 1.30 2.43
C ILE A 102 14.96 0.01 2.37
N TYR A 103 15.00 -0.64 1.20
CA TYR A 103 14.68 -2.06 1.09
C TYR A 103 15.72 -2.79 0.25
N ALA A 104 15.90 -4.08 0.52
CA ALA A 104 16.84 -4.92 -0.21
C ALA A 104 16.23 -6.29 -0.54
N LEU A 105 16.61 -6.84 -1.69
CA LEU A 105 16.29 -8.22 -2.04
C LEU A 105 17.15 -9.17 -1.19
N ALA A 106 16.53 -9.81 -0.20
CA ALA A 106 17.22 -10.45 0.92
C ALA A 106 17.11 -11.98 0.93
N SER A 107 16.45 -12.59 -0.06
CA SER A 107 16.38 -14.06 -0.22
C SER A 107 17.12 -14.53 -1.46
N GLN A 108 17.83 -15.65 -1.33
CA GLN A 108 18.57 -16.30 -2.43
C GLN A 108 17.73 -17.33 -3.20
N HIS A 109 16.64 -17.81 -2.60
CA HIS A 109 15.82 -18.88 -3.18
C HIS A 109 14.42 -18.39 -3.57
N ASP A 110 13.90 -17.40 -2.86
CA ASP A 110 12.57 -16.85 -3.05
C ASP A 110 12.64 -15.34 -3.32
N ALA A 111 11.54 -14.76 -3.77
CA ALA A 111 11.41 -13.30 -3.82
C ALA A 111 11.12 -12.78 -2.41
N GLY A 112 12.15 -12.30 -1.72
CA GLY A 112 12.05 -11.74 -0.37
C GLY A 112 12.68 -10.35 -0.25
N LEU A 113 12.00 -9.45 0.44
CA LEU A 113 12.45 -8.09 0.75
C LEU A 113 12.75 -7.95 2.24
N LEU A 114 13.88 -7.33 2.58
CA LEU A 114 14.12 -6.76 3.90
C LEU A 114 13.87 -5.25 3.80
N MET A 115 12.97 -4.74 4.65
CA MET A 115 12.59 -3.34 4.72
C MET A 115 13.05 -2.73 6.04
N VAL A 116 13.72 -1.58 5.96
CA VAL A 116 14.13 -0.76 7.11
C VAL A 116 13.76 0.68 6.80
N MET A 117 12.59 1.12 7.25
CA MET A 117 12.04 2.43 6.88
C MET A 117 11.11 3.01 7.93
N ASN A 118 10.89 4.31 7.84
CA ASN A 118 9.91 5.04 8.64
C ASN A 118 8.71 5.42 7.77
N PHE A 119 7.51 5.20 8.28
CA PHE A 119 6.31 5.85 7.77
C PHE A 119 6.10 7.15 8.54
N ALA A 120 6.51 8.27 7.96
CA ALA A 120 6.41 9.61 8.54
C ALA A 120 5.10 10.25 8.08
N PHE A 121 4.19 10.49 9.03
CA PHE A 121 2.86 11.05 8.74
C PHE A 121 2.89 12.58 8.76
N SER A 122 2.21 13.20 7.81
CA SER A 122 2.13 14.66 7.66
C SER A 122 0.69 15.19 7.80
N GLU A 123 -0.27 14.32 8.09
CA GLU A 123 -1.70 14.64 8.09
C GLU A 123 -2.41 14.12 9.36
N GLY A 124 -3.58 14.70 9.64
CA GLY A 124 -4.43 14.30 10.75
C GLY A 124 -3.79 14.49 12.13
N ILE A 125 -4.25 13.70 13.10
CA ILE A 125 -3.78 13.79 14.50
C ILE A 125 -2.37 13.23 14.72
N TYR A 126 -1.79 12.58 13.69
CA TYR A 126 -0.45 11.99 13.73
C TYR A 126 0.57 12.80 12.91
N ASN A 127 0.21 13.99 12.44
CA ASN A 127 1.14 14.87 11.76
C ASN A 127 2.41 15.09 12.60
N GLY A 128 3.58 14.83 12.00
CA GLY A 128 4.88 14.91 12.64
C GLY A 128 5.29 13.65 13.42
N SER A 129 4.42 12.63 13.49
CA SER A 129 4.73 11.33 14.09
C SER A 129 5.23 10.34 13.02
N ALA A 130 5.92 9.28 13.45
CA ALA A 130 6.38 8.24 12.55
C ALA A 130 6.25 6.83 13.18
N LEU A 131 6.10 5.82 12.31
CA LEU A 131 6.24 4.40 12.66
C LEU A 131 7.51 3.85 12.00
N SER A 132 8.41 3.27 12.80
CA SER A 132 9.59 2.57 12.29
C SER A 132 9.26 1.11 12.01
N ILE A 133 9.57 0.67 10.80
CA ILE A 133 9.32 -0.67 10.29
C ILE A 133 10.66 -1.37 10.07
N LEU A 134 10.78 -2.56 10.67
CA LEU A 134 11.78 -3.56 10.34
C LEU A 134 11.01 -4.83 9.96
N GLU A 135 11.00 -5.17 8.68
CA GLU A 135 10.16 -6.25 8.14
C GLU A 135 10.94 -7.10 7.16
N CYS A 136 10.67 -8.41 7.17
CA CYS A 136 11.02 -9.30 6.07
C CYS A 136 9.74 -9.79 5.39
N SER A 137 9.54 -9.40 4.12
CA SER A 137 8.39 -9.77 3.31
C SER A 137 8.79 -10.83 2.29
N PHE A 138 7.93 -11.82 2.05
CA PHE A 138 8.15 -12.88 1.08
C PHE A 138 6.97 -12.99 0.13
N SER A 139 7.25 -12.95 -1.18
CA SER A 139 6.26 -13.35 -2.17
C SER A 139 6.24 -14.88 -2.23
N HIS A 140 5.13 -15.48 -1.82
CA HIS A 140 4.85 -16.86 -2.16
C HIS A 140 4.45 -16.89 -3.63
N GLY A 141 5.39 -17.25 -4.51
CA GLY A 141 5.03 -17.65 -5.87
C GLY A 141 4.04 -18.79 -5.79
N GLN A 142 2.90 -18.71 -6.50
CA GLN A 142 2.13 -19.91 -6.76
C GLN A 142 3.03 -20.86 -7.55
N GLY A 143 3.66 -21.80 -6.84
CA GLY A 143 4.42 -22.86 -7.45
C GLY A 143 3.52 -23.62 -8.41
N ASN A 144 3.87 -23.64 -9.68
CA ASN A 144 3.28 -24.56 -10.65
C ASN A 144 3.37 -25.98 -10.06
N ALA A 145 2.22 -26.56 -9.74
CA ALA A 145 2.08 -27.88 -9.11
C ALA A 145 2.51 -29.06 -10.01
N ASN A 146 3.44 -28.85 -10.96
CA ASN A 146 3.86 -29.85 -11.94
C ASN A 146 5.37 -30.12 -11.98
N SER A 147 6.09 -29.92 -10.87
CA SER A 147 7.45 -30.43 -10.75
C SER A 147 7.68 -31.09 -9.39
N ARG A 148 7.09 -32.27 -9.23
CA ARG A 148 7.65 -33.34 -8.41
C ARG A 148 7.76 -34.58 -9.29
N ARG A 149 8.93 -34.79 -9.89
CA ARG A 149 9.62 -36.08 -10.03
C ARG A 149 11.10 -35.82 -10.21
#